data_AF-A0A969F0U1-F1
#
_entry.id   AF-A0A969F0U1-F1
#
_cell.length_a   1.000
_cell.length_b   1.000
_cell.length_c   1.000
_cell.angle_alpha   90.00
_cell.angle_beta   90.00
_cell.angle_gamma   90.00
#
_symmetry.space_group_name_H-M   'P 1'
#
loop_
_entity.id
_entity.type
_entity.pdbx_description
1 polymer ?
#
loop_
_entity_poly.entity_id
_entity_poly.type
_entity_poly.pdbx_seq_one_letter_code
_entity_poly.pdbx_strand_id
1 'polypeptide(L)'
;RRFWQGSHDHRGTPAAPGRVVTLIQEAAATCEGIAYAITHDVFDHLDHREKNGYVRLDVSLEFAHGLEPAVAYIAKPDNFAFLGSAPLADIARQIITSHGPSGSNLDYLLQLARALREIDAVDHHVFELEALTKDLAPTHGHPLLR
;
A
#
# COMPACT_ATOMS: atom_id res chain seq x y z
N ARG A 1 0.91 4.97 -7.32
CA ARG A 1 1.06 3.97 -6.23
C ARG A 1 0.60 2.59 -6.68
N ARG A 2 1.29 1.50 -6.31
CA ARG A 2 0.93 0.12 -6.74
C ARG A 2 1.12 -0.92 -5.62
N PHE A 3 0.23 -1.91 -5.54
CA PHE A 3 0.31 -3.08 -4.63
C PHE A 3 1.30 -4.14 -5.13
N TRP A 4 2.52 -3.72 -5.43
CA TRP A 4 3.55 -4.54 -6.08
C TRP A 4 4.69 -4.94 -5.14
N GLN A 5 4.62 -4.54 -3.88
CA GLN A 5 5.59 -4.93 -2.87
C GLN A 5 5.04 -6.07 -2.01
N GLY A 6 5.82 -7.13 -1.84
CA GLY A 6 5.52 -8.26 -0.97
C GLY A 6 5.75 -7.89 0.49
N SER A 7 4.80 -8.25 1.35
CA SER A 7 4.90 -8.10 2.80
C SER A 7 5.03 -9.47 3.47
N HIS A 8 6.24 -9.79 3.95
CA HIS A 8 6.57 -11.10 4.52
C HIS A 8 6.46 -11.15 6.06
N ASP A 9 6.28 -10.00 6.71
CA ASP A 9 6.40 -9.85 8.17
C ASP A 9 5.33 -8.95 8.83
N HIS A 10 4.54 -8.23 8.03
CA HIS A 10 3.45 -7.38 8.53
C HIS A 10 2.06 -7.87 8.13
N ARG A 11 1.77 -7.81 6.83
CA ARG A 11 0.47 -8.17 6.21
C ARG A 11 0.46 -9.55 5.57
N GLY A 12 1.49 -10.33 5.81
CA GLY A 12 1.63 -11.71 5.38
C GLY A 12 2.70 -12.41 6.19
N THR A 13 3.16 -13.54 5.66
CA THR A 13 4.22 -14.36 6.26
C THR A 13 5.29 -14.69 5.21
N PRO A 14 6.47 -15.22 5.59
CA PRO A 14 7.47 -15.63 4.60
C PRO A 14 6.96 -16.72 3.64
N ALA A 15 6.08 -17.61 4.11
CA ALA A 15 5.50 -18.68 3.30
C ALA A 15 4.30 -18.23 2.45
N ALA A 16 3.58 -17.18 2.89
CA ALA A 16 2.42 -16.63 2.22
C ALA A 16 2.45 -15.09 2.34
N PRO A 17 3.19 -14.39 1.47
CA PRO A 17 3.33 -12.94 1.57
C PRO A 17 2.03 -12.21 1.27
N GLY A 18 1.85 -11.07 1.92
CA GLY A 18 0.86 -10.07 1.54
C GLY A 18 1.35 -9.20 0.37
N ARG A 19 0.49 -8.32 -0.11
CA ARG A 19 0.82 -7.19 -0.99
C ARG A 19 0.58 -5.87 -0.28
N VAL A 20 1.61 -5.02 -0.28
CA VAL A 20 1.58 -3.64 0.23
C VAL A 20 2.02 -2.68 -0.86
N VAL A 21 1.84 -1.39 -0.62
CA VAL A 21 2.09 -0.39 -1.66
C VAL A 21 3.55 -0.02 -1.78
N THR A 22 3.98 0.22 -3.01
CA THR A 22 5.19 0.99 -3.34
C THR A 22 4.86 2.06 -4.37
N LEU A 23 5.81 2.97 -4.61
CA LEU A 23 5.75 3.96 -5.67
C LEU A 23 6.58 3.48 -6.87
N ILE A 24 6.00 3.62 -8.06
CA ILE A 24 6.64 3.31 -9.33
C ILE A 24 6.86 4.62 -10.04
N GLN A 25 8.08 4.83 -10.53
CA GLN A 25 8.40 6.02 -11.30
C GLN A 25 7.67 5.99 -12.64
N GLU A 26 6.89 7.02 -12.90
CA GLU A 26 6.07 7.15 -14.11
C GLU A 26 6.08 8.63 -14.52
N ALA A 27 6.36 8.90 -15.79
CA ALA A 27 6.47 10.26 -16.28
C ALA A 27 5.09 10.95 -16.27
N ALA A 28 5.05 12.20 -15.80
CA ALA A 28 3.83 13.01 -15.66
C ALA A 28 2.73 12.42 -14.76
N ALA A 29 3.05 11.39 -13.96
CA ALA A 29 2.13 10.87 -12.96
C ALA A 29 2.28 11.61 -11.62
N THR A 30 1.17 11.79 -10.93
CA THR A 30 1.13 12.30 -9.55
C THR A 30 0.72 11.20 -8.59
N CYS A 31 1.11 11.34 -7.32
CA CYS A 31 0.68 10.45 -6.25
C CYS A 31 0.36 11.28 -5.02
N GLU A 32 -0.93 11.44 -4.76
CA GLU A 32 -1.40 12.19 -3.60
C GLU A 32 -1.23 11.39 -2.30
N GLY A 33 -0.97 12.11 -1.21
CA GLY A 33 -0.70 11.55 0.10
C GLY A 33 -0.59 12.62 1.16
N ILE A 34 -0.11 12.23 2.33
CA ILE A 34 0.06 13.12 3.49
C ILE A 34 1.54 13.24 3.79
N ALA A 35 2.00 14.48 3.97
CA ALA A 35 3.33 14.77 4.51
C ALA A 35 3.24 14.95 6.03
N TYR A 36 4.16 14.34 6.77
CA TYR A 36 4.27 14.49 8.22
C TYR A 36 5.53 15.28 8.56
N ALA A 37 5.37 16.37 9.31
CA ALA A 37 6.50 17.08 9.90
C ALA A 37 7.01 16.30 11.12
N ILE A 38 8.23 15.76 11.02
CA ILE A 38 8.85 14.92 12.06
C ILE A 38 10.22 15.47 12.45
N THR A 39 10.66 15.14 13.66
CA THR A 39 12.01 15.38 14.13
C THR A 39 12.97 14.29 13.66
N HIS A 40 14.27 14.59 13.61
CA HIS A 40 15.27 13.68 13.03
C HIS A 40 15.40 12.34 13.75
N ASP A 41 15.15 12.28 15.05
CA ASP A 41 15.16 11.07 15.88
C ASP A 41 14.12 10.03 15.47
N VAL A 42 13.10 10.42 14.70
CA VAL A 42 12.10 9.50 14.14
C VAL A 42 12.68 8.68 12.98
N PHE A 43 13.72 9.17 12.29
CA PHE A 43 14.30 8.46 11.14
C PHE A 43 14.90 7.12 11.54
N ASP A 44 15.60 7.02 12.68
CA ASP A 44 16.19 5.75 13.15
C ASP A 44 15.12 4.65 13.32
N HIS A 45 13.94 5.03 13.81
CA HIS A 45 12.81 4.12 13.95
C HIS A 45 12.22 3.72 12.59
N LEU A 46 12.08 4.67 11.66
CA LEU A 46 11.56 4.41 10.31
C LEU A 46 12.53 3.53 9.50
N ASP A 47 13.83 3.80 9.55
CA ASP A 47 14.85 2.99 8.91
C ASP A 47 14.82 1.54 9.40
N HIS A 48 14.53 1.33 10.70
CA HIS A 48 14.36 0.00 11.24
C HIS A 48 13.10 -0.71 10.71
N ARG A 49 12.01 0.04 10.53
CA ARG A 49 10.73 -0.52 10.08
C ARG A 49 10.75 -0.87 8.59
N GLU A 50 11.43 -0.07 7.79
CA GLU A 50 11.41 -0.16 6.32
C GLU A 50 12.51 -1.09 5.74
N LYS A 51 12.99 -2.05 6.53
CA LYS A 51 14.11 -2.97 6.19
C LYS A 51 13.89 -3.87 4.98
N ASN A 52 12.65 -4.06 4.53
CA ASN A 52 12.30 -4.99 3.44
C ASN A 52 12.39 -4.35 2.05
N GLY A 53 13.53 -3.72 1.76
CA GLY A 53 13.86 -3.23 0.42
C GLY A 53 13.40 -1.81 0.10
N TYR A 54 12.85 -1.08 1.07
CA TYR A 54 12.59 0.35 0.92
C TYR A 54 13.89 1.12 1.09
N VAL A 55 14.04 2.18 0.28
CA VAL A 55 15.14 3.12 0.38
C VAL A 55 14.58 4.52 0.58
N ARG A 56 15.34 5.33 1.33
CA ARG A 56 15.07 6.75 1.51
C ARG A 56 15.44 7.51 0.24
N LEU A 57 14.50 8.25 -0.32
CA LEU A 57 14.72 9.13 -1.47
C LEU A 57 14.33 10.55 -1.10
N ASP A 58 15.20 11.50 -1.44
CA ASP A 58 14.87 12.92 -1.41
C ASP A 58 13.92 13.22 -2.57
N VAL A 59 12.79 13.84 -2.24
CA VAL A 59 11.73 14.18 -3.17
C VAL A 59 11.32 15.63 -2.98
N SER A 60 10.66 16.20 -3.99
CA SER A 60 9.97 17.48 -3.86
C SER A 60 8.47 17.21 -3.84
N LEU A 61 7.81 17.66 -2.78
CA LEU A 61 6.36 17.57 -2.64
C LEU A 61 5.73 18.88 -3.05
N GLU A 62 4.60 18.80 -3.74
CA GLU A 62 3.80 19.96 -4.13
C GLU A 62 2.70 20.21 -3.09
N PHE A 63 2.69 21.41 -2.53
CA PHE A 63 1.66 21.92 -1.65
C PHE A 63 0.97 23.14 -2.28
N ALA A 64 -0.18 23.54 -1.73
CA ALA A 64 -0.90 24.73 -2.20
C ALA A 64 -0.05 26.02 -2.18
N HIS A 65 0.94 26.09 -1.30
CA HIS A 65 1.87 27.21 -1.16
C HIS A 65 3.20 27.03 -1.90
N GLY A 66 3.41 25.91 -2.60
CA GLY A 66 4.58 25.66 -3.43
C GLY A 66 5.26 24.32 -3.19
N LEU A 67 6.43 24.15 -3.80
CA LEU A 67 7.26 22.96 -3.68
C LEU A 67 8.10 22.98 -2.41
N GLU A 68 8.12 21.88 -1.67
CA GLU A 68 9.01 21.71 -0.51
C GLU A 68 9.85 20.43 -0.60
N PRO A 69 11.09 20.44 -0.06
CA PRO A 69 11.91 19.24 0.05
C PRO A 69 11.33 18.30 1.11
N ALA A 70 11.30 17.01 0.80
CA ALA A 70 10.86 15.98 1.73
C ALA A 70 11.57 14.66 1.45
N VAL A 71 11.19 13.65 2.23
CA VAL A 71 11.73 12.31 2.16
C VAL A 71 10.59 11.33 1.94
N ALA A 72 10.78 10.41 1.00
CA ALA A 72 9.90 9.27 0.80
C ALA A 72 10.67 7.96 0.94
N TYR A 73 10.04 6.96 1.57
CA TYR A 73 10.51 5.58 1.55
C TYR A 73 9.88 4.86 0.37
N ILE A 74 10.69 4.39 -0.56
CA ILE A 74 10.23 3.73 -1.79
C ILE A 74 10.94 2.39 -1.95
N ALA A 75 10.17 1.32 -2.12
CA ALA A 75 10.71 0.01 -2.47
C ALA A 75 10.95 -0.05 -3.98
N LYS A 76 12.22 -0.07 -4.38
CA LYS A 76 12.63 -0.04 -5.78
C LYS A 76 12.31 -1.37 -6.48
N PRO A 77 12.03 -1.39 -7.80
CA PRO A 77 11.68 -2.63 -8.51
C PRO A 77 12.74 -3.75 -8.47
N ASP A 78 13.99 -3.43 -8.16
CA ASP A 78 15.11 -4.36 -8.04
C ASP A 78 15.24 -5.01 -6.65
N ASN A 79 14.35 -4.69 -5.70
CA ASN A 79 14.39 -5.25 -4.35
C ASN A 79 13.82 -6.69 -4.29
N PHE A 80 14.33 -7.49 -3.36
CA PHE A 80 13.99 -8.92 -3.23
C PHE A 80 12.50 -9.21 -2.97
N ALA A 81 11.78 -8.25 -2.39
CA ALA A 81 10.36 -8.37 -2.06
C ALA A 81 9.47 -7.70 -3.12
N PHE A 82 10.03 -7.21 -4.22
CA PHE A 82 9.23 -6.71 -5.34
C PHE A 82 8.53 -7.87 -6.07
N LEU A 83 7.20 -7.93 -5.95
CA LEU A 83 6.38 -8.92 -6.64
C LEU A 83 5.91 -8.46 -8.03
N GLY A 84 6.06 -7.17 -8.32
CA GLY A 84 5.70 -6.57 -9.60
C GLY A 84 4.20 -6.57 -9.91
N SER A 85 3.91 -6.18 -11.15
CA SER A 85 2.57 -6.20 -11.71
C SER A 85 2.04 -7.62 -11.84
N ALA A 86 0.75 -7.79 -11.57
CA ALA A 86 -0.01 -9.01 -11.81
C ALA A 86 -1.45 -8.63 -12.16
N PRO A 87 -2.26 -9.54 -12.72
CA PRO A 87 -3.68 -9.29 -12.92
C PRO A 87 -4.34 -8.82 -11.62
N LEU A 88 -5.17 -7.78 -11.67
CA LEU A 88 -5.77 -7.20 -10.46
C LEU A 88 -6.58 -8.22 -9.66
N ALA A 89 -7.24 -9.16 -10.32
CA ALA A 89 -7.95 -10.25 -9.66
C ALA A 89 -7.02 -11.17 -8.85
N ASP A 90 -5.80 -11.42 -9.32
CA ASP A 90 -4.81 -12.24 -8.60
C ASP A 90 -4.25 -11.46 -7.40
N ILE A 91 -3.98 -10.15 -7.57
CA ILE A 91 -3.59 -9.25 -6.48
C ILE A 91 -4.69 -9.22 -5.41
N ALA A 92 -5.94 -9.03 -5.82
CA ALA A 92 -7.09 -8.98 -4.91
C ALA A 92 -7.27 -10.30 -4.15
N ARG A 93 -7.17 -11.45 -4.84
CA ARG A 93 -7.23 -12.78 -4.19
C ARG A 93 -6.12 -12.93 -3.14
N GLN A 94 -4.88 -12.56 -3.47
CA GLN A 94 -3.77 -12.59 -2.52
C GLN A 94 -4.05 -11.69 -1.31
N ILE A 95 -4.53 -10.46 -1.53
CA ILE A 95 -4.87 -9.52 -0.44
C ILE A 95 -5.97 -10.08 0.48
N ILE A 96 -7.00 -10.75 -0.06
CA ILE A 96 -8.10 -11.32 0.74
C ILE A 96 -7.59 -12.44 1.66
N THR A 97 -6.67 -13.28 1.16
CA THR A 97 -6.22 -14.47 1.89
C THR A 97 -5.02 -14.23 2.80
N SER A 98 -4.26 -13.15 2.58
CA SER A 98 -3.02 -12.90 3.32
C SER A 98 -3.27 -12.24 4.68
N HIS A 99 -2.60 -12.76 5.70
CA HIS A 99 -2.62 -12.25 7.07
C HIS A 99 -1.23 -12.38 7.67
N GLY A 100 -0.80 -11.35 8.42
CA GLY A 100 0.50 -11.35 9.09
C GLY A 100 0.41 -10.81 10.53
N PRO A 101 1.55 -10.63 11.19
CA PRO A 101 1.64 -10.13 12.56
C PRO A 101 0.94 -8.78 12.80
N SER A 102 0.84 -7.94 11.77
CA SER A 102 0.15 -6.63 11.81
C SER A 102 -1.32 -6.71 11.40
N GLY A 103 -1.87 -7.92 11.24
CA GLY A 103 -3.27 -8.18 10.90
C GLY A 103 -3.50 -8.53 9.42
N SER A 104 -4.77 -8.45 9.01
CA SER A 104 -5.21 -8.76 7.66
C SER A 104 -4.61 -7.80 6.63
N ASN A 105 -4.28 -8.34 5.46
CA ASN A 105 -3.90 -7.53 4.31
C ASN A 105 -5.11 -6.81 3.70
N LEU A 106 -6.31 -7.38 3.80
CA LEU A 106 -7.54 -6.73 3.39
C LEU A 106 -7.79 -5.45 4.21
N ASP A 107 -7.60 -5.51 5.53
CA ASP A 107 -7.75 -4.33 6.39
C ASP A 107 -6.80 -3.20 5.99
N TYR A 108 -5.56 -3.56 5.59
CA TYR A 108 -4.60 -2.58 5.08
C TYR A 108 -5.09 -1.89 3.81
N LEU A 109 -5.62 -2.65 2.85
CA LEU A 109 -6.20 -2.10 1.62
C LEU A 109 -7.38 -1.17 1.93
N LEU A 110 -8.33 -1.62 2.77
CA LEU A 110 -9.53 -0.87 3.11
C LEU A 110 -9.21 0.42 3.89
N GLN A 111 -8.26 0.36 4.82
CA GLN A 111 -7.81 1.54 5.56
C GLN A 111 -7.11 2.55 4.65
N LEU A 112 -6.27 2.10 3.71
CA LEU A 112 -5.66 2.97 2.72
C LEU A 112 -6.71 3.62 1.82
N ALA A 113 -7.66 2.85 1.29
CA ALA A 113 -8.73 3.37 0.45
C ALA A 113 -9.59 4.41 1.19
N ARG A 114 -9.88 4.18 2.48
CA ARG A 114 -10.56 5.14 3.34
C ARG A 114 -9.74 6.42 3.52
N ALA A 115 -8.47 6.31 3.89
CA ALA A 115 -7.61 7.47 4.11
C ALA A 115 -7.46 8.33 2.84
N LEU A 116 -7.42 7.71 1.66
CA LEU A 116 -7.38 8.44 0.38
C LEU A 116 -8.67 9.21 0.12
N ARG A 117 -9.84 8.62 0.41
CA ARG A 117 -11.11 9.36 0.34
C ARG A 117 -11.18 10.52 1.32
N GLU A 118 -10.62 10.38 2.51
CA GLU A 118 -10.60 11.44 3.52
C GLU A 118 -9.81 12.68 3.08
N ILE A 119 -8.85 12.52 2.16
CA ILE A 119 -8.08 13.63 1.56
C ILE A 119 -8.53 13.96 0.12
N ASP A 120 -9.65 13.41 -0.34
CA ASP A 120 -10.20 13.57 -1.70
C ASP A 120 -9.25 13.12 -2.83
N ALA A 121 -8.34 12.19 -2.52
CA ALA A 121 -7.36 11.68 -3.47
C ALA A 121 -7.94 10.59 -4.37
N VAL A 122 -7.68 10.72 -5.68
CA VAL A 122 -8.07 9.73 -6.68
C VAL A 122 -6.93 8.72 -6.91
N ASP A 123 -7.15 7.46 -6.53
CA ASP A 123 -6.21 6.37 -6.79
C ASP A 123 -6.95 5.17 -7.41
N HIS A 124 -6.99 5.13 -8.74
CA HIS A 124 -7.68 4.10 -9.51
C HIS A 124 -7.25 2.68 -9.11
N HIS A 125 -5.95 2.46 -8.92
CA HIS A 125 -5.44 1.13 -8.61
C HIS A 125 -5.91 0.64 -7.24
N VAL A 126 -5.90 1.52 -6.23
CA VAL A 126 -6.38 1.18 -4.88
C VAL A 126 -7.89 0.91 -4.90
N PHE A 127 -8.66 1.78 -5.56
CA PHE A 127 -10.13 1.66 -5.58
C PHE A 127 -10.63 0.48 -6.43
N GLU A 128 -9.95 0.13 -7.52
CA GLU A 128 -10.26 -1.07 -8.29
C GLU A 128 -9.98 -2.35 -7.49
N LEU A 129 -8.86 -2.41 -6.76
CA LEU A 129 -8.59 -3.53 -5.86
C LEU A 129 -9.62 -3.63 -4.74
N GLU A 130 -10.01 -2.52 -4.14
CA GLU A 130 -11.07 -2.49 -3.14
C GLU A 130 -12.39 -3.03 -3.70
N ALA A 131 -12.80 -2.60 -4.90
CA ALA A 131 -14.01 -3.11 -5.55
C ALA A 131 -13.93 -4.63 -5.80
N LEU A 132 -12.83 -5.11 -6.39
CA LEU A 132 -12.62 -6.52 -6.67
C LEU A 132 -12.65 -7.38 -5.40
N THR A 133 -12.12 -6.86 -4.28
CA THR A 133 -12.16 -7.61 -3.01
C THR A 133 -13.57 -7.73 -2.43
N LYS A 134 -14.45 -6.76 -2.68
CA LYS A 134 -15.87 -6.84 -2.30
C LYS A 134 -16.64 -7.85 -3.16
N ASP A 135 -16.34 -7.91 -4.46
CA ASP A 135 -16.98 -8.85 -5.39
C ASP A 135 -16.54 -10.31 -5.15
N LEU A 136 -15.29 -10.52 -4.71
CA LEU A 136 -14.73 -11.83 -4.43
C LEU A 136 -15.05 -12.34 -3.01
N ALA A 137 -15.42 -11.46 -2.08
CA ALA A 137 -15.86 -11.86 -0.75
C ALA A 137 -17.20 -12.60 -0.87
N PRO A 138 -17.35 -13.82 -0.30
CA PRO A 138 -18.62 -14.52 -0.34
C PRO A 138 -19.70 -13.65 0.30
N THR A 139 -20.74 -13.35 -0.47
CA THR A 139 -21.98 -12.77 0.04
C THR A 139 -22.44 -13.72 1.14
N HIS A 140 -22.39 -13.28 2.40
CA HIS A 140 -22.95 -14.06 3.50
C HIS A 140 -24.44 -14.18 3.22
N GLY A 141 -24.83 -15.31 2.64
CA GLY A 141 -26.21 -15.64 2.35
C GLY A 141 -27.01 -15.53 3.64
N HIS A 142 -27.99 -14.63 3.64
CA HIS A 142 -29.02 -14.58 4.64
C HIS A 142 -29.63 -15.99 4.76
N PRO A 143 -29.65 -16.63 5.94
CA PRO A 143 -30.37 -17.89 6.07
C PRO A 143 -31.85 -17.59 5.86
N LEU A 144 -32.41 -18.12 4.79
CA LEU A 144 -33.86 -18.24 4.63
C LEU A 144 -34.35 -19.16 5.74
N LEU A 145 -34.91 -18.56 6.79
CA LEU A 145 -35.70 -19.25 7.79
C LEU A 145 -36.88 -19.92 7.07
N ARG A 146 -36.95 -21.26 7.19
CA ARG A 146 -38.17 -22.03 6.98
C ARG A 146 -39.00 -21.99 8.26
#